data_AF-A0A7I7LJ01-F1
#
_entry.id   AF-A0A7I7LJ01-F1
#
_cell.length_a   1.000
_cell.length_b   1.000
_cell.length_c   1.000
_cell.angle_alpha   90.00
_cell.angle_beta   90.00
_cell.angle_gamma   90.00
#
_symmetry.space_group_name_H-M   'P 1'
#
loop_
_entity.id
_entity.type
_entity.pdbx_description
1 polymer ?
#
loop_
_entity_poly.entity_id
_entity_poly.type
_entity_poly.pdbx_seq_one_letter_code
_entity_poly.pdbx_strand_id
1 'polypeptide(L)'
;MLRSRKSRGAKPFAILVRDLDVARRYAFIDDAEAAVLSGPARPIVLLRRRPDAPVADAVAPGSPQLGLMLPYSPIHHLLLTPVPGADAAAPEALVLTSANRSDEPICFTKVDAAERLSMLCDAVLDHDRPIHVPCDDSVVRVVEDAGLARELPIRRSRGYAPLPVDLGHIAVESPPVLAVGGELKNTFCLTDGTRAYLSGHIGDMATWETLRAFERAVGQLREIRGHPVRLAADLHPSYHTRNWAERHADDRPLDLIQHHHAHVVSLLAEHGRINEPVVGVSFDGTGYGCDETIWGGEILVLGPQSHRFTRAGHLLAVPLPGGDAAVRNPWRMALSQLWTAHIEWSPDLAPVAAAGVDELRVTRSQLASGAGCVPCSSMGRLFDAVASLLGVRHRIDYEGQAAIELEALAESALAECNGPRPSLPLTVRPDGVIDPTTMVQTLVSALRAGTPPAVLAASFHQAVARAVAEVVAQVAGQVRLVGLTGGVFQNVLLLRACRERLQRAEFEVLTHHTVPPNDGGLALGQAVVSLLIGLDEDWKRTDQ
;
A
#
# COMPACT_ATOMS: atom_id res chain seq x y z
N MET A 1 -11.50 25.45 -1.46
CA MET A 1 -12.76 25.18 -0.75
C MET A 1 -12.99 23.69 -0.46
N LEU A 2 -13.10 22.82 -1.47
CA LEU A 2 -13.39 21.38 -1.27
C LEU A 2 -12.41 20.65 -0.32
N ARG A 3 -11.09 20.82 -0.51
CA ARG A 3 -10.07 20.22 0.38
C ARG A 3 -10.27 20.56 1.85
N SER A 4 -10.52 21.84 2.14
CA SER A 4 -10.76 22.32 3.49
C SER A 4 -12.03 21.72 4.09
N ARG A 5 -13.15 21.72 3.36
CA ARG A 5 -14.41 21.09 3.82
C ARG A 5 -14.26 19.60 4.10
N LYS A 6 -13.50 18.87 3.27
CA LYS A 6 -13.24 17.44 3.47
C LYS A 6 -12.16 17.12 4.50
N SER A 7 -11.49 18.14 5.06
CA SER A 7 -10.26 17.96 5.86
C SER A 7 -9.22 17.08 5.14
N ARG A 8 -9.11 17.23 3.82
CA ARG A 8 -8.22 16.45 2.97
C ARG A 8 -7.02 17.32 2.59
N GLY A 9 -5.85 17.02 3.15
CA GLY A 9 -4.57 17.71 2.89
C GLY A 9 -4.11 17.54 1.43
N ALA A 10 -2.88 17.08 1.19
CA ALA A 10 -2.35 16.93 -0.16
C ALA A 10 -2.89 15.73 -0.97
N LYS A 11 -3.63 14.78 -0.37
CA LYS A 11 -4.06 13.53 -1.03
C LYS A 11 -4.77 13.80 -2.38
N PRO A 12 -4.31 13.26 -3.52
CA PRO A 12 -4.86 13.57 -4.85
C PRO A 12 -6.36 13.26 -4.98
N PHE A 13 -7.07 14.03 -5.79
CA PHE A 13 -8.45 13.74 -6.18
C PHE A 13 -8.49 12.95 -7.50
N ALA A 14 -9.48 12.08 -7.64
CA ALA A 14 -9.77 11.46 -8.94
C ALA A 14 -10.60 12.40 -9.82
N ILE A 15 -10.46 12.23 -11.13
CA ILE A 15 -11.08 13.07 -12.15
C ILE A 15 -11.90 12.16 -13.07
N LEU A 16 -13.20 12.37 -13.10
CA LEU A 16 -14.08 11.83 -14.11
C LEU A 16 -13.89 12.64 -15.41
N VAL A 17 -13.52 11.97 -16.50
CA VAL A 17 -13.34 12.60 -17.83
C VAL A 17 -14.28 11.97 -18.84
N ARG A 18 -14.84 12.77 -19.76
CA ARG A 18 -15.93 12.34 -20.66
C ARG A 18 -15.62 11.09 -21.48
N ASP A 19 -14.43 11.03 -22.05
CA ASP A 19 -13.99 9.98 -22.97
C ASP A 19 -12.45 9.90 -22.98
N LEU A 20 -11.91 8.94 -23.74
CA LEU A 20 -10.46 8.73 -23.86
C LEU A 20 -9.73 9.91 -24.53
N ASP A 21 -10.39 10.62 -25.45
CA ASP A 21 -9.78 11.77 -26.12
C ASP A 21 -9.58 12.92 -25.14
N VAL A 22 -10.58 13.15 -24.27
CA VAL A 22 -10.42 14.06 -23.14
C VAL A 22 -9.30 13.58 -22.21
N ALA A 23 -9.29 12.31 -21.81
CA ALA A 23 -8.30 11.75 -20.90
C ALA A 23 -6.85 12.00 -21.37
N ARG A 24 -6.59 11.82 -22.68
CA ARG A 24 -5.26 12.03 -23.30
C ARG A 24 -4.78 13.48 -23.26
N ARG A 25 -5.67 14.46 -23.05
CA ARG A 25 -5.26 15.85 -22.81
C ARG A 25 -4.69 16.06 -21.40
N TYR A 26 -5.11 15.24 -20.44
CA TYR A 26 -4.66 15.32 -19.04
C TYR A 26 -3.43 14.47 -18.74
N ALA A 27 -3.31 13.30 -19.36
CA ALA A 27 -2.26 12.34 -19.06
C ALA A 27 -1.72 11.65 -20.32
N PHE A 28 -0.48 11.16 -20.25
CA PHE A 28 0.02 10.19 -21.20
C PHE A 28 -0.68 8.85 -20.93
N ILE A 29 -1.29 8.29 -21.97
CA ILE A 29 -2.08 7.06 -21.91
C ILE A 29 -1.66 6.17 -23.07
N ASP A 30 -1.09 5.00 -22.75
CA ASP A 30 -0.82 3.95 -23.73
C ASP A 30 -2.07 3.07 -24.00
N ASP A 31 -1.94 2.09 -24.90
CA ASP A 31 -3.06 1.23 -25.29
C ASP A 31 -3.54 0.32 -24.15
N ALA A 32 -2.64 -0.11 -23.25
CA ALA A 32 -3.00 -0.95 -22.13
C ALA A 32 -3.73 -0.14 -21.04
N GLU A 33 -3.23 1.05 -20.73
CA GLU A 33 -3.88 2.02 -19.86
C GLU A 33 -5.26 2.42 -20.39
N ALA A 34 -5.39 2.64 -21.71
CA ALA A 34 -6.67 2.90 -22.35
C ALA A 34 -7.64 1.72 -22.26
N ALA A 35 -7.15 0.48 -22.42
CA ALA A 35 -7.96 -0.72 -22.28
C ALA A 35 -8.51 -0.88 -20.86
N VAL A 36 -7.69 -0.64 -19.82
CA VAL A 36 -8.13 -0.70 -18.42
C VAL A 36 -9.13 0.43 -18.10
N LEU A 37 -8.87 1.66 -18.53
CA LEU A 37 -9.79 2.80 -18.37
C LEU A 37 -11.16 2.55 -19.00
N SER A 38 -11.18 1.90 -20.17
CA SER A 38 -12.39 1.64 -20.95
C SER A 38 -13.07 0.31 -20.62
N GLY A 39 -12.41 -0.54 -19.83
CA GLY A 39 -12.92 -1.84 -19.40
C GLY A 39 -14.20 -1.75 -18.57
N PRO A 40 -14.93 -2.86 -18.40
CA PRO A 40 -16.22 -2.88 -17.71
C PRO A 40 -16.12 -2.47 -16.24
N ALA A 41 -14.97 -2.71 -15.59
CA ALA A 41 -14.73 -2.28 -14.22
C ALA A 41 -14.62 -0.76 -14.06
N ARG A 42 -14.26 -0.02 -15.13
CA ARG A 42 -14.10 1.46 -15.14
C ARG A 42 -13.36 2.00 -13.89
N PRO A 43 -12.19 1.49 -13.52
CA PRO A 43 -11.49 1.95 -12.32
C PRO A 43 -10.95 3.38 -12.49
N ILE A 44 -10.47 3.95 -11.40
CA ILE A 44 -9.55 5.08 -11.44
C ILE A 44 -8.18 4.53 -11.82
N VAL A 45 -7.61 4.98 -12.93
CA VAL A 45 -6.26 4.62 -13.37
C VAL A 45 -5.32 5.77 -13.04
N LEU A 46 -4.23 5.46 -12.34
CA LEU A 46 -3.17 6.43 -12.04
C LEU A 46 -2.24 6.54 -13.24
N LEU A 47 -2.22 7.72 -13.86
CA LEU A 47 -1.56 7.97 -15.16
C LEU A 47 -0.59 9.13 -15.05
N ARG A 48 0.46 9.11 -15.87
CA ARG A 48 1.46 10.18 -15.88
C ARG A 48 0.87 11.49 -16.41
N ARG A 49 0.85 12.53 -15.59
CA ARG A 49 0.33 13.87 -15.89
C ARG A 49 1.09 14.48 -17.08
N ARG A 50 0.37 15.14 -18.01
CA ARG A 50 1.00 16.00 -19.02
C ARG A 50 1.35 17.37 -18.41
N PRO A 51 2.47 17.99 -18.80
CA PRO A 51 2.85 19.31 -18.28
C PRO A 51 1.80 20.40 -18.52
N ASP A 52 1.09 20.30 -19.65
CA ASP A 52 0.03 21.21 -20.12
C ASP A 52 -1.39 20.73 -19.77
N ALA A 53 -1.53 19.76 -18.87
CA ALA A 53 -2.83 19.22 -18.46
C ALA A 53 -3.74 20.35 -17.92
N PRO A 54 -4.98 20.50 -18.45
CA PRO A 54 -5.90 21.58 -18.05
C PRO A 54 -6.59 21.25 -16.72
N VAL A 55 -5.78 21.14 -15.66
CA VAL A 55 -6.18 20.77 -14.30
C VAL A 55 -5.56 21.74 -13.31
N ALA A 56 -6.34 22.18 -12.32
CA ALA A 56 -5.80 23.00 -11.25
C ALA A 56 -4.82 22.19 -10.40
N ASP A 57 -3.69 22.78 -10.01
CA ASP A 57 -2.66 22.11 -9.19
C ASP A 57 -3.21 21.58 -7.87
N ALA A 58 -4.24 22.23 -7.33
CA ALA A 58 -4.94 21.77 -6.14
C ALA A 58 -5.59 20.38 -6.29
N VAL A 59 -5.76 19.84 -7.50
CA VAL A 59 -6.33 18.49 -7.70
C VAL A 59 -5.35 17.39 -7.29
N ALA A 60 -4.08 17.55 -7.63
CA ALA A 60 -3.00 16.62 -7.26
C ALA A 60 -1.70 17.39 -6.97
N PRO A 61 -1.61 18.09 -5.81
CA PRO A 61 -0.51 18.99 -5.50
C PRO A 61 0.84 18.26 -5.51
N GLY A 62 1.78 18.70 -6.34
CA GLY A 62 3.13 18.14 -6.43
C GLY A 62 3.21 16.71 -6.98
N SER A 63 2.09 16.09 -7.37
CA SER A 63 2.09 14.72 -7.90
C SER A 63 2.33 14.74 -9.41
N PRO A 64 3.23 13.88 -9.94
CA PRO A 64 3.40 13.70 -11.38
C PRO A 64 2.30 12.81 -11.98
N GLN A 65 1.36 12.33 -11.18
CA GLN A 65 0.30 11.42 -11.61
C GLN A 65 -1.09 12.03 -11.38
N LEU A 66 -2.03 11.65 -12.24
CA LEU A 66 -3.46 11.95 -12.09
C LEU A 66 -4.23 10.65 -12.03
N GLY A 67 -5.21 10.56 -11.13
CA GLY A 67 -6.20 9.48 -11.15
C GLY A 67 -7.34 9.86 -12.08
N LEU A 68 -7.43 9.23 -13.26
CA LEU A 68 -8.51 9.46 -14.21
C LEU A 68 -9.47 8.28 -14.23
N MET A 69 -10.75 8.55 -14.44
CA MET A 69 -11.77 7.53 -14.66
C MET A 69 -12.77 7.95 -15.73
N LEU A 70 -13.38 6.98 -16.40
CA LEU A 70 -14.42 7.21 -17.38
C LEU A 70 -15.83 7.02 -16.78
N PRO A 71 -16.89 7.57 -17.42
CA PRO A 71 -18.26 7.37 -16.98
C PRO A 71 -18.62 5.89 -16.88
N TYR A 72 -19.13 5.49 -15.72
CA TYR A 72 -19.52 4.11 -15.43
C TYR A 72 -21.00 3.94 -15.08
N SER A 73 -21.78 5.03 -15.13
CA SER A 73 -23.22 5.01 -14.90
C SER A 73 -23.92 6.02 -15.83
N PRO A 74 -25.22 5.84 -16.12
CA PRO A 74 -25.95 6.77 -16.98
C PRO A 74 -25.88 8.22 -16.50
N ILE A 75 -25.89 8.46 -15.18
CA ILE A 75 -25.81 9.82 -14.65
C ILE A 75 -24.46 10.49 -14.93
N HIS A 76 -23.36 9.74 -14.92
CA HIS A 76 -22.04 10.28 -15.30
C HIS A 76 -22.01 10.72 -16.76
N HIS A 77 -22.64 9.97 -17.66
CA HIS A 77 -22.76 10.37 -19.06
C HIS A 77 -23.60 11.65 -19.20
N LEU A 78 -24.74 11.74 -18.51
CA LEU A 78 -25.61 12.92 -18.55
C LEU A 78 -24.93 14.18 -17.99
N LEU A 79 -24.16 14.06 -16.90
CA LEU A 79 -23.41 15.19 -16.31
C LEU A 79 -22.37 15.81 -17.24
N LEU A 80 -21.87 15.04 -18.21
CA LEU A 80 -20.85 15.46 -19.18
C LEU A 80 -21.44 15.73 -20.58
N THR A 81 -22.76 15.67 -20.71
CA THR A 81 -23.48 15.91 -21.96
C THR A 81 -24.12 17.31 -21.94
N PRO A 82 -24.08 18.08 -23.04
CA PRO A 82 -24.78 19.35 -23.14
C PRO A 82 -26.27 19.20 -22.86
N VAL A 83 -26.81 20.06 -22.00
CA VAL A 83 -28.24 20.09 -21.70
C VAL A 83 -28.95 20.85 -22.82
N PRO A 84 -29.91 20.22 -23.55
CA PRO A 84 -30.65 20.91 -24.60
C PRO A 84 -31.34 22.17 -24.08
N GLY A 85 -31.09 23.31 -24.72
CA GLY A 85 -31.68 24.59 -24.34
C GLY A 85 -30.98 25.32 -23.18
N ALA A 86 -29.87 24.79 -22.66
CA ALA A 86 -29.01 25.50 -21.72
C ALA A 86 -27.84 26.19 -22.46
N ASP A 87 -27.55 27.44 -22.10
CA ASP A 87 -26.41 28.19 -22.66
C ASP A 87 -25.06 27.77 -22.06
N ALA A 88 -25.08 26.94 -21.00
CA ALA A 88 -23.87 26.47 -20.33
C ALA A 88 -23.24 25.28 -21.09
N ALA A 89 -21.95 25.38 -21.39
CA ALA A 89 -21.18 24.27 -21.94
C ALA A 89 -21.08 23.12 -20.92
N ALA A 90 -21.25 21.88 -21.39
CA ALA A 90 -21.03 20.71 -20.54
C ALA A 90 -19.55 20.60 -20.14
N PRO A 91 -19.26 20.26 -18.88
CA PRO A 91 -17.89 20.03 -18.45
C PRO A 91 -17.32 18.79 -19.14
N GLU A 92 -16.05 18.86 -19.54
CA GLU A 92 -15.34 17.71 -20.10
C GLU A 92 -14.67 16.86 -19.03
N ALA A 93 -14.43 17.44 -17.84
CA ALA A 93 -13.82 16.79 -16.69
C ALA A 93 -14.40 17.34 -15.38
N LEU A 94 -14.56 16.46 -14.38
CA LEU A 94 -15.05 16.78 -13.05
C LEU A 94 -14.21 16.07 -11.99
N VAL A 95 -13.91 16.74 -10.88
CA VAL A 95 -13.37 16.05 -9.71
C VAL A 95 -14.47 15.15 -9.16
N LEU A 96 -14.20 13.83 -9.08
CA LEU A 96 -15.09 12.85 -8.50
C LEU A 96 -14.38 12.20 -7.30
N THR A 97 -14.92 12.40 -6.10
CA THR A 97 -14.33 11.91 -4.86
C THR A 97 -15.43 11.44 -3.93
N SER A 98 -15.15 10.42 -3.14
CA SER A 98 -16.06 9.84 -2.15
C SER A 98 -16.71 10.91 -1.27
N ALA A 99 -18.01 10.82 -1.02
CA ALA A 99 -18.75 11.82 -0.24
C ALA A 99 -18.57 11.57 1.26
N ASN A 100 -17.43 11.98 1.84
CA ASN A 100 -17.09 11.82 3.26
C ASN A 100 -15.97 12.78 3.68
N ARG A 101 -15.82 13.02 4.98
CA ARG A 101 -14.60 13.61 5.52
C ARG A 101 -13.45 12.61 5.40
N SER A 102 -12.21 13.08 5.36
CA SER A 102 -11.05 12.19 5.27
C SER A 102 -11.14 11.08 6.32
N ASP A 103 -10.84 9.85 5.88
CA ASP A 103 -10.74 8.64 6.70
C ASP A 103 -12.05 8.09 7.30
N GLU A 104 -13.19 8.74 7.03
CA GLU A 104 -14.53 8.17 7.27
C GLU A 104 -15.03 7.34 6.07
N PRO A 105 -16.00 6.41 6.25
CA PRO A 105 -16.64 5.71 5.15
C PRO A 105 -17.49 6.65 4.28
N ILE A 106 -17.67 6.27 3.01
CA ILE A 106 -18.54 6.98 2.07
C ILE A 106 -19.98 7.08 2.59
N CYS A 107 -20.59 8.27 2.47
CA CYS A 107 -22.00 8.48 2.73
C CYS A 107 -22.84 7.78 1.65
N PHE A 108 -23.82 6.96 2.06
CA PHE A 108 -24.67 6.23 1.12
C PHE A 108 -26.12 6.09 1.57
N THR A 109 -26.46 6.56 2.78
CA THR A 109 -27.81 6.50 3.34
C THR A 109 -28.48 7.87 3.38
N LYS A 110 -29.81 7.89 3.52
CA LYS A 110 -30.58 9.13 3.71
C LYS A 110 -30.18 9.86 4.99
N VAL A 111 -29.78 9.12 6.03
CA VAL A 111 -29.29 9.69 7.29
C VAL A 111 -27.95 10.40 7.06
N ASP A 112 -27.02 9.76 6.34
CA ASP A 112 -25.76 10.41 5.96
C ASP A 112 -26.01 11.71 5.18
N ALA A 113 -26.96 11.71 4.26
CA ALA A 113 -27.30 12.88 3.47
C ALA A 113 -27.81 14.05 4.34
N ALA A 114 -28.62 13.76 5.36
CA ALA A 114 -29.15 14.76 6.27
C ALA A 114 -28.09 15.30 7.26
N GLU A 115 -27.21 14.43 7.77
CA GLU A 115 -26.34 14.74 8.90
C GLU A 115 -24.90 15.12 8.49
N ARG A 116 -24.38 14.55 7.41
CA ARG A 116 -22.95 14.62 7.05
C ARG A 116 -22.67 15.43 5.79
N LEU A 117 -23.56 15.40 4.79
CA LEU A 117 -23.30 16.01 3.48
C LEU A 117 -23.39 17.54 3.44
N SER A 118 -24.24 18.15 4.27
CA SER A 118 -24.48 19.60 4.27
C SER A 118 -23.22 20.43 4.55
N MET A 119 -22.24 19.86 5.27
CA MET A 119 -20.94 20.49 5.54
C MET A 119 -19.94 20.34 4.39
N LEU A 120 -20.18 19.41 3.46
CA LEU A 120 -19.24 19.04 2.41
C LEU A 120 -19.58 19.65 1.05
N CYS A 121 -20.86 19.85 0.75
CA CYS A 121 -21.35 20.24 -0.58
C CYS A 121 -22.32 21.42 -0.55
N ASP A 122 -22.42 22.11 -1.68
CA ASP A 122 -23.37 23.23 -1.86
C ASP A 122 -24.71 22.77 -2.43
N ALA A 123 -24.76 21.58 -3.05
CA ALA A 123 -25.95 20.97 -3.60
C ALA A 123 -25.82 19.44 -3.59
N VAL A 124 -26.96 18.74 -3.54
CA VAL A 124 -27.04 17.28 -3.55
C VAL A 124 -27.90 16.84 -4.74
N LEU A 125 -27.36 15.90 -5.52
CA LEU A 125 -28.09 15.14 -6.53
C LEU A 125 -28.25 13.70 -6.04
N ASP A 126 -29.47 13.30 -5.74
CA ASP A 126 -29.81 11.99 -5.15
C ASP A 126 -30.86 11.25 -5.97
N HIS A 127 -31.13 9.99 -5.63
CA HIS A 127 -32.14 9.15 -6.26
C HIS A 127 -32.88 8.27 -5.24
N ASP A 128 -34.03 7.75 -5.63
CA ASP A 128 -34.88 6.90 -4.78
C ASP A 128 -34.48 5.42 -4.75
N ARG A 129 -33.44 5.01 -5.50
CA ARG A 129 -32.90 3.64 -5.47
C ARG A 129 -31.93 3.44 -4.30
N PRO A 130 -32.25 2.62 -3.27
CA PRO A 130 -31.35 2.45 -2.13
C PRO A 130 -30.01 1.81 -2.51
N ILE A 131 -28.92 2.28 -1.90
CA ILE A 131 -27.60 1.63 -1.96
C ILE A 131 -27.50 0.70 -0.75
N HIS A 132 -27.46 -0.62 -0.98
CA HIS A 132 -27.36 -1.61 0.09
C HIS A 132 -25.92 -1.87 0.54
N VAL A 133 -24.99 -1.85 -0.41
CA VAL A 133 -23.56 -2.08 -0.17
C VAL A 133 -22.80 -0.86 -0.68
N PRO A 134 -22.27 0.01 0.20
CA PRO A 134 -21.39 1.08 -0.24
C PRO A 134 -20.13 0.49 -0.85
N CYS A 135 -19.63 1.12 -1.90
CA CYS A 135 -18.48 0.61 -2.62
C CYS A 135 -17.66 1.77 -3.16
N ASP A 136 -16.46 1.96 -2.61
CA ASP A 136 -15.51 2.93 -3.14
C ASP A 136 -15.09 2.57 -4.57
N ASP A 137 -14.69 3.57 -5.34
CA ASP A 137 -14.07 3.36 -6.65
C ASP A 137 -12.73 2.64 -6.49
N SER A 138 -12.51 1.61 -7.32
CA SER A 138 -11.23 0.92 -7.41
C SER A 138 -10.16 1.85 -7.99
N VAL A 139 -8.92 1.68 -7.54
CA VAL A 139 -7.75 2.45 -8.01
C VAL A 139 -6.68 1.46 -8.44
N VAL A 140 -6.18 1.62 -9.66
CA VAL A 140 -5.16 0.74 -10.25
C VAL A 140 -4.04 1.55 -10.91
N ARG A 141 -2.86 0.95 -10.98
CA ARG A 141 -1.80 1.32 -11.94
C ARG A 141 -1.77 0.26 -13.04
N VAL A 142 -1.22 0.60 -14.20
CA VAL A 142 -0.87 -0.40 -15.22
C VAL A 142 0.64 -0.55 -15.24
N VAL A 143 1.11 -1.79 -15.19
CA VAL A 143 2.54 -2.13 -15.20
C VAL A 143 2.79 -3.20 -16.23
N GLU A 144 3.95 -3.15 -16.88
CA GLU A 144 4.41 -4.24 -17.73
C GLU A 144 4.99 -5.36 -16.85
N ASP A 145 4.51 -6.58 -17.01
CA ASP A 145 4.99 -7.78 -16.36
C ASP A 145 5.10 -8.95 -17.36
N ALA A 146 6.30 -9.54 -17.44
CA ALA A 146 6.65 -10.56 -18.42
C ALA A 146 6.25 -10.21 -19.88
N GLY A 147 6.39 -8.94 -20.29
CA GLY A 147 6.03 -8.45 -21.63
C GLY A 147 4.52 -8.28 -21.84
N LEU A 148 3.71 -8.40 -20.79
CA LEU A 148 2.26 -8.20 -20.82
C LEU A 148 1.89 -7.05 -19.88
N ALA A 149 0.99 -6.16 -20.32
CA ALA A 149 0.44 -5.18 -19.40
C ALA A 149 -0.51 -5.85 -18.40
N ARG A 150 -0.29 -5.59 -17.12
CA ARG A 150 -1.08 -6.08 -15.99
C ARG A 150 -1.53 -4.90 -15.14
N GLU A 151 -2.70 -5.05 -14.54
CA GLU A 151 -3.15 -4.13 -13.50
C GLU A 151 -2.35 -4.39 -12.22
N LEU A 152 -1.93 -3.32 -11.55
CA LEU A 152 -1.40 -3.33 -10.19
C LEU A 152 -2.44 -2.64 -9.30
N PRO A 153 -3.26 -3.40 -8.56
CA PRO A 153 -4.29 -2.83 -7.71
C PRO A 153 -3.68 -1.99 -6.58
N ILE A 154 -4.13 -0.76 -6.43
CA ILE A 154 -3.85 0.09 -5.25
C ILE A 154 -5.01 -0.02 -4.26
N ARG A 155 -6.23 -0.09 -4.80
CA ARG A 155 -7.47 -0.30 -4.07
C ARG A 155 -8.40 -1.17 -4.90
N ARG A 156 -8.80 -2.32 -4.33
CA ARG A 156 -9.74 -3.26 -4.93
C ARG A 156 -11.13 -3.08 -4.31
N SER A 157 -12.09 -2.58 -5.10
CA SER A 157 -13.44 -2.28 -4.63
C SER A 157 -14.44 -2.38 -5.81
N ARG A 158 -15.09 -1.30 -6.25
CA ARG A 158 -16.09 -1.33 -7.33
C ARG A 158 -15.55 -1.98 -8.61
N GLY A 159 -16.32 -2.89 -9.18
CA GLY A 159 -15.97 -3.61 -10.41
C GLY A 159 -15.10 -4.86 -10.20
N TYR A 160 -14.58 -5.06 -8.98
CA TYR A 160 -13.74 -6.21 -8.63
C TYR A 160 -14.28 -6.98 -7.43
N ALA A 161 -14.64 -6.29 -6.35
CA ALA A 161 -15.31 -6.92 -5.21
C ALA A 161 -16.81 -7.15 -5.55
N PRO A 162 -17.41 -8.30 -5.15
CA PRO A 162 -16.85 -9.40 -4.38
C PRO A 162 -16.41 -10.59 -5.25
N LEU A 163 -15.84 -10.37 -6.46
CA LEU A 163 -15.32 -11.48 -7.26
C LEU A 163 -14.26 -12.25 -6.44
N PRO A 164 -14.34 -13.59 -6.36
CA PRO A 164 -13.45 -14.36 -5.51
C PRO A 164 -12.05 -14.52 -6.11
N VAL A 165 -11.10 -14.85 -5.25
CA VAL A 165 -9.84 -15.51 -5.63
C VAL A 165 -10.04 -17.02 -5.52
N ASP A 166 -9.61 -17.77 -6.53
CA ASP A 166 -9.66 -19.23 -6.50
C ASP A 166 -8.46 -19.77 -5.71
N LEU A 167 -8.74 -20.51 -4.65
CA LEU A 167 -7.76 -21.17 -3.79
C LEU A 167 -7.50 -22.63 -4.23
N GLY A 168 -8.22 -23.12 -5.24
CA GLY A 168 -8.10 -24.48 -5.74
C GLY A 168 -8.46 -25.54 -4.69
N HIS A 169 -7.82 -26.71 -4.80
CA HIS A 169 -8.14 -27.88 -3.98
C HIS A 169 -7.79 -27.72 -2.51
N ILE A 170 -6.86 -26.81 -2.16
CA ILE A 170 -6.40 -26.60 -0.78
C ILE A 170 -7.56 -26.23 0.13
N ALA A 171 -8.57 -25.52 -0.38
CA ALA A 171 -9.71 -25.08 0.41
C ALA A 171 -10.94 -26.02 0.33
N VAL A 172 -10.88 -27.14 -0.40
CA VAL A 172 -12.04 -28.06 -0.57
C VAL A 172 -12.44 -28.73 0.74
N GLU A 173 -11.47 -29.08 1.57
CA GLU A 173 -11.67 -29.79 2.84
C GLU A 173 -11.47 -28.87 4.06
N SER A 174 -11.29 -27.56 3.83
CA SER A 174 -10.95 -26.63 4.90
C SER A 174 -12.18 -25.98 5.55
N PRO A 175 -12.13 -25.72 6.86
CA PRO A 175 -13.16 -24.95 7.55
C PRO A 175 -13.31 -23.52 6.97
N PRO A 176 -14.53 -22.98 6.82
CA PRO A 176 -14.73 -21.57 6.45
C PRO A 176 -14.07 -20.59 7.44
N VAL A 177 -13.23 -19.69 6.93
CA VAL A 177 -12.45 -18.72 7.71
C VAL A 177 -12.94 -17.31 7.40
N LEU A 178 -13.12 -16.48 8.44
CA LEU A 178 -13.20 -15.03 8.32
C LEU A 178 -11.88 -14.39 8.76
N ALA A 179 -11.12 -13.87 7.80
CA ALA A 179 -9.94 -13.06 8.06
C ALA A 179 -10.30 -11.58 8.09
N VAL A 180 -9.95 -10.88 9.17
CA VAL A 180 -10.41 -9.50 9.42
C VAL A 180 -9.49 -8.41 8.87
N GLY A 181 -8.33 -8.78 8.31
CA GLY A 181 -7.39 -7.85 7.67
C GLY A 181 -6.55 -7.03 8.65
N GLY A 182 -5.94 -5.97 8.12
CA GLY A 182 -5.12 -5.02 8.88
C GLY A 182 -5.91 -3.79 9.36
N GLU A 183 -5.22 -2.82 9.96
CA GLU A 183 -5.83 -1.57 10.45
C GLU A 183 -6.01 -0.53 9.33
N LEU A 184 -5.03 -0.42 8.44
CA LEU A 184 -5.02 0.55 7.34
C LEU A 184 -5.54 -0.09 6.07
N LYS A 185 -6.24 0.70 5.25
CA LYS A 185 -6.81 0.27 3.95
C LYS A 185 -7.58 -1.05 4.02
N ASN A 186 -8.25 -1.31 5.14
CA ASN A 186 -8.79 -2.60 5.50
C ASN A 186 -9.71 -3.19 4.41
N THR A 187 -9.54 -4.51 4.24
CA THR A 187 -10.50 -5.43 3.66
C THR A 187 -10.61 -6.63 4.60
N PHE A 188 -11.72 -7.34 4.57
CA PHE A 188 -11.83 -8.68 5.17
C PHE A 188 -12.01 -9.72 4.08
N CYS A 189 -11.73 -10.98 4.40
CA CYS A 189 -11.87 -12.10 3.49
C CYS A 189 -12.68 -13.22 4.16
N LEU A 190 -13.71 -13.71 3.48
CA LEU A 190 -14.45 -14.91 3.90
C LEU A 190 -14.22 -16.04 2.89
N THR A 191 -13.82 -17.20 3.36
CA THR A 191 -13.66 -18.38 2.52
C THR A 191 -14.94 -19.22 2.47
N ASP A 192 -15.24 -19.75 1.29
CA ASP A 192 -16.41 -20.60 1.03
C ASP A 192 -16.05 -21.58 -0.11
N GLY A 193 -15.88 -22.86 0.25
CA GLY A 193 -15.35 -23.90 -0.63
C GLY A 193 -13.97 -23.53 -1.17
N THR A 194 -13.76 -23.64 -2.49
CA THR A 194 -12.47 -23.35 -3.13
C THR A 194 -12.16 -21.86 -3.28
N ARG A 195 -12.95 -20.96 -2.69
CA ARG A 195 -12.93 -19.53 -3.05
C ARG A 195 -12.78 -18.64 -1.84
N ALA A 196 -11.99 -17.58 -2.00
CA ALA A 196 -11.81 -16.50 -1.05
C ALA A 196 -12.51 -15.22 -1.53
N TYR A 197 -13.47 -14.71 -0.76
CA TYR A 197 -14.26 -13.53 -1.09
C TYR A 197 -13.77 -12.34 -0.27
N LEU A 198 -12.99 -11.46 -0.91
CA LEU A 198 -12.61 -10.20 -0.31
C LEU A 198 -13.74 -9.17 -0.38
N SER A 199 -13.90 -8.40 0.69
CA SER A 199 -14.75 -7.22 0.71
C SER A 199 -14.26 -6.14 -0.27
N GLY A 200 -15.12 -5.16 -0.54
CA GLY A 200 -14.63 -3.87 -1.02
C GLY A 200 -13.75 -3.20 0.03
N HIS A 201 -13.06 -2.14 -0.37
CA HIS A 201 -12.26 -1.33 0.55
C HIS A 201 -13.15 -0.71 1.63
N ILE A 202 -12.81 -0.97 2.89
CA ILE A 202 -13.53 -0.41 4.05
C ILE A 202 -12.89 0.93 4.47
N GLY A 203 -11.57 1.01 4.44
CA GLY A 203 -10.80 2.20 4.85
C GLY A 203 -9.96 1.95 6.09
N ASP A 204 -9.64 3.02 6.82
CA ASP A 204 -8.81 2.95 8.03
C ASP A 204 -9.67 2.72 9.28
N MET A 205 -9.32 1.75 10.12
CA MET A 205 -10.22 1.19 11.14
C MET A 205 -10.28 2.00 12.46
N ALA A 206 -9.67 3.18 12.49
CA ALA A 206 -9.52 4.02 13.67
C ALA A 206 -10.79 4.81 14.08
N THR A 207 -11.91 4.64 13.36
CA THR A 207 -13.16 5.38 13.64
C THR A 207 -14.32 4.43 13.92
N TRP A 208 -15.31 4.91 14.69
CA TRP A 208 -16.51 4.13 14.95
C TRP A 208 -17.33 3.91 13.67
N GLU A 209 -17.33 4.90 12.77
CA GLU A 209 -18.00 4.84 11.49
C GLU A 209 -17.42 3.72 10.60
N THR A 210 -16.09 3.61 10.52
CA THR A 210 -15.41 2.53 9.76
C THR A 210 -15.65 1.17 10.38
N LEU A 211 -15.64 1.04 11.72
CA LEU A 211 -15.99 -0.21 12.39
C LEU A 211 -17.45 -0.65 12.10
N ARG A 212 -18.41 0.28 12.11
CA ARG A 212 -19.79 -0.04 11.75
C ARG A 212 -19.97 -0.42 10.29
N ALA A 213 -19.21 0.21 9.39
CA ALA A 213 -19.21 -0.16 7.98
C ALA A 213 -18.65 -1.58 7.79
N PHE A 214 -17.57 -1.91 8.49
CA PHE A 214 -17.00 -3.24 8.55
C PHE A 214 -18.01 -4.29 9.02
N GLU A 215 -18.64 -4.08 10.18
CA GLU A 215 -19.63 -5.02 10.75
C GLU A 215 -20.80 -5.30 9.81
N ARG A 216 -21.34 -4.26 9.18
CA ARG A 216 -22.40 -4.41 8.17
C ARG A 216 -21.94 -5.24 6.98
N ALA A 217 -20.76 -4.94 6.44
CA ALA A 217 -20.22 -5.65 5.30
C ALA A 217 -19.94 -7.12 5.62
N VAL A 218 -19.39 -7.42 6.81
CA VAL A 218 -19.20 -8.80 7.29
C VAL A 218 -20.54 -9.52 7.41
N GLY A 219 -21.54 -8.89 8.03
CA GLY A 219 -22.89 -9.45 8.14
C GLY A 219 -23.48 -9.82 6.78
N GLN A 220 -23.45 -8.89 5.82
CA GLN A 220 -23.94 -9.11 4.45
C GLN A 220 -23.23 -10.26 3.74
N LEU A 221 -21.90 -10.33 3.81
CA LEU A 221 -21.18 -11.39 3.11
C LEU A 221 -21.45 -12.77 3.74
N ARG A 222 -21.63 -12.83 5.06
CA ARG A 222 -22.01 -14.05 5.78
C ARG A 222 -23.41 -14.55 5.39
N GLU A 223 -24.37 -13.64 5.19
CA GLU A 223 -25.71 -14.00 4.73
C GLU A 223 -25.68 -14.64 3.33
N ILE A 224 -24.76 -14.22 2.46
CA ILE A 224 -24.66 -14.72 1.09
C ILE A 224 -23.85 -16.02 1.01
N ARG A 225 -22.77 -16.14 1.81
CA ARG A 225 -21.72 -17.17 1.62
C ARG A 225 -21.67 -18.19 2.76
N GLY A 226 -22.33 -17.92 3.88
CA GLY A 226 -22.32 -18.77 5.07
C GLY A 226 -21.53 -18.20 6.24
N HIS A 227 -21.58 -18.90 7.38
CA HIS A 227 -20.92 -18.46 8.61
C HIS A 227 -19.51 -19.05 8.74
N PRO A 228 -18.52 -18.25 9.19
CA PRO A 228 -17.18 -18.75 9.43
C PRO A 228 -17.14 -19.61 10.68
N VAL A 229 -16.36 -20.69 10.63
CA VAL A 229 -16.08 -21.58 11.76
C VAL A 229 -14.73 -21.28 12.41
N ARG A 230 -13.88 -20.47 11.75
CA ARG A 230 -12.62 -19.92 12.28
C ARG A 230 -12.50 -18.44 11.97
N LEU A 231 -11.76 -17.71 12.81
CA LEU A 231 -11.38 -16.32 12.56
C LEU A 231 -9.87 -16.20 12.44
N ALA A 232 -9.41 -15.26 11.62
CA ALA A 232 -8.00 -14.90 11.51
C ALA A 232 -7.82 -13.38 11.67
N ALA A 233 -6.82 -12.96 12.41
CA ALA A 233 -6.50 -11.55 12.64
C ALA A 233 -5.00 -11.30 12.59
N ASP A 234 -4.61 -10.03 12.42
CA ASP A 234 -3.20 -9.63 12.54
C ASP A 234 -2.67 -9.86 13.97
N LEU A 235 -1.38 -10.17 14.09
CA LEU A 235 -0.69 -10.31 15.37
C LEU A 235 -0.70 -9.02 16.21
N HIS A 236 -0.85 -7.84 15.59
CA HIS A 236 -0.79 -6.55 16.30
C HIS A 236 -1.85 -6.43 17.41
N PRO A 237 -1.46 -6.32 18.70
CA PRO A 237 -2.39 -6.37 19.83
C PRO A 237 -3.36 -5.18 19.90
N SER A 238 -2.95 -4.01 19.40
CA SER A 238 -3.77 -2.80 19.46
C SER A 238 -4.70 -2.58 18.26
N TYR A 239 -4.71 -3.45 17.24
CA TYR A 239 -5.57 -3.25 16.06
C TYR A 239 -7.06 -3.37 16.43
N HIS A 240 -7.87 -2.45 15.90
CA HIS A 240 -9.32 -2.48 16.10
C HIS A 240 -9.94 -3.71 15.45
N THR A 241 -9.38 -4.18 14.33
CA THR A 241 -9.81 -5.42 13.66
C THR A 241 -9.53 -6.66 14.51
N ARG A 242 -8.35 -6.76 15.13
CA ARG A 242 -8.02 -7.84 16.08
C ARG A 242 -8.95 -7.82 17.28
N ASN A 243 -9.11 -6.66 17.92
CA ASN A 243 -10.03 -6.49 19.06
C ASN A 243 -11.49 -6.83 18.70
N TRP A 244 -11.89 -6.56 17.45
CA TRP A 244 -13.18 -7.00 16.94
C TRP A 244 -13.24 -8.53 16.81
N ALA A 245 -12.23 -9.16 16.22
CA ALA A 245 -12.17 -10.61 16.06
C ALA A 245 -12.18 -11.35 17.40
N GLU A 246 -11.41 -10.90 18.40
CA GLU A 246 -11.39 -11.47 19.75
C GLU A 246 -12.78 -11.45 20.41
N ARG A 247 -13.54 -10.35 20.23
CA ARG A 247 -14.90 -10.23 20.77
C ARG A 247 -15.95 -11.03 20.01
N HIS A 248 -15.66 -11.44 18.78
CA HIS A 248 -16.58 -12.15 17.89
C HIS A 248 -16.13 -13.57 17.56
N ALA A 249 -15.07 -14.07 18.20
CA ALA A 249 -14.64 -15.45 18.03
C ALA A 249 -15.63 -16.42 18.73
N ASP A 250 -16.22 -16.00 19.85
CA ASP A 250 -16.97 -16.90 20.75
C ASP A 250 -16.09 -18.12 21.10
N ASP A 251 -16.60 -19.34 20.91
CA ASP A 251 -15.83 -20.59 21.10
C ASP A 251 -15.02 -21.02 19.85
N ARG A 252 -15.02 -20.21 18.78
CA ARG A 252 -14.31 -20.55 17.54
C ARG A 252 -12.82 -20.22 17.65
N PRO A 253 -11.94 -20.99 16.97
CA PRO A 253 -10.52 -20.65 16.90
C PRO A 253 -10.29 -19.25 16.31
N LEU A 254 -9.38 -18.50 16.94
CA LEU A 254 -8.85 -17.24 16.45
C LEU A 254 -7.35 -17.39 16.18
N ASP A 255 -6.98 -17.43 14.91
CA ASP A 255 -5.58 -17.55 14.48
C ASP A 255 -4.96 -16.15 14.35
N LEU A 256 -3.91 -15.87 15.13
CA LEU A 256 -3.15 -14.62 15.03
C LEU A 256 -2.01 -14.79 14.03
N ILE A 257 -2.08 -14.07 12.91
CA ILE A 257 -1.19 -14.23 11.76
C ILE A 257 -0.24 -13.04 11.66
N GLN A 258 1.04 -13.31 11.42
CA GLN A 258 2.04 -12.28 11.27
C GLN A 258 1.83 -11.50 9.95
N HIS A 259 1.90 -10.18 10.04
CA HIS A 259 1.58 -9.24 8.94
C HIS A 259 2.34 -9.51 7.64
N HIS A 260 3.66 -9.63 7.70
CA HIS A 260 4.51 -9.78 6.52
C HIS A 260 4.42 -11.17 5.91
N HIS A 261 4.19 -12.18 6.74
CA HIS A 261 3.88 -13.55 6.33
C HIS A 261 2.55 -13.58 5.57
N ALA A 262 1.51 -12.89 6.05
CA ALA A 262 0.24 -12.77 5.34
C ALA A 262 0.40 -12.07 3.97
N HIS A 263 1.23 -11.03 3.84
CA HIS A 263 1.54 -10.45 2.52
C HIS A 263 2.11 -11.50 1.54
N VAL A 264 3.10 -12.29 1.98
CA VAL A 264 3.73 -13.33 1.14
C VAL A 264 2.72 -14.42 0.75
N VAL A 265 1.91 -14.88 1.70
CA VAL A 265 0.90 -15.92 1.41
C VAL A 265 -0.23 -15.39 0.54
N SER A 266 -0.61 -14.11 0.68
CA SER A 266 -1.58 -13.46 -0.20
C SER A 266 -1.11 -13.49 -1.66
N LEU A 267 0.17 -13.22 -1.90
CA LEU A 267 0.78 -13.32 -3.23
C LEU A 267 0.76 -14.77 -3.77
N LEU A 268 1.16 -15.75 -2.96
CA LEU A 268 1.09 -17.16 -3.37
C LEU A 268 -0.35 -17.58 -3.71
N ALA A 269 -1.33 -17.11 -2.94
CA ALA A 269 -2.73 -17.44 -3.10
C ALA A 269 -3.30 -16.91 -4.43
N GLU A 270 -3.05 -15.64 -4.79
CA GLU A 270 -3.54 -15.11 -6.07
C GLU A 270 -2.91 -15.77 -7.30
N HIS A 271 -1.72 -16.36 -7.17
CA HIS A 271 -1.06 -17.11 -8.23
C HIS A 271 -1.38 -18.62 -8.22
N GLY A 272 -2.15 -19.11 -7.24
CA GLY A 272 -2.46 -20.53 -7.10
C GLY A 272 -1.25 -21.41 -6.75
N ARG A 273 -0.23 -20.83 -6.09
CA ARG A 273 1.08 -21.46 -5.79
C ARG A 273 1.31 -21.68 -4.29
N ILE A 274 0.24 -21.79 -3.53
CA ILE A 274 0.31 -22.14 -2.11
C ILE A 274 1.03 -23.48 -1.97
N ASN A 275 1.85 -23.63 -0.93
CA ASN A 275 2.73 -24.77 -0.65
C ASN A 275 3.93 -24.94 -1.61
N GLU A 276 4.17 -23.99 -2.50
CA GLU A 276 5.47 -23.91 -3.20
C GLU A 276 6.49 -23.14 -2.35
N PRO A 277 7.74 -23.65 -2.21
CA PRO A 277 8.80 -22.91 -1.54
C PRO A 277 9.08 -21.56 -2.22
N VAL A 278 9.18 -20.49 -1.43
CA VAL A 278 9.37 -19.12 -1.94
C VAL A 278 10.26 -18.29 -1.02
N VAL A 279 11.03 -17.38 -1.61
CA VAL A 279 11.63 -16.24 -0.90
C VAL A 279 10.71 -15.03 -1.05
N GLY A 280 10.02 -14.64 0.01
CA GLY A 280 9.17 -13.46 0.06
C GLY A 280 9.95 -12.23 0.48
N VAL A 281 10.03 -11.23 -0.40
CA VAL A 281 10.50 -9.88 -0.08
C VAL A 281 9.27 -9.06 0.31
N SER A 282 9.09 -8.84 1.61
CA SER A 282 7.92 -8.19 2.19
C SER A 282 8.30 -6.80 2.72
N PHE A 283 8.14 -5.79 1.86
CA PHE A 283 8.54 -4.41 2.15
C PHE A 283 7.33 -3.51 2.35
N ASP A 284 7.22 -2.92 3.53
CA ASP A 284 6.07 -2.15 3.96
C ASP A 284 6.45 -0.97 4.88
N GLY A 285 5.46 -0.15 5.23
CA GLY A 285 5.58 0.94 6.18
C GLY A 285 5.67 0.48 7.63
N THR A 286 4.74 -0.34 8.10
CA THR A 286 4.66 -0.74 9.52
C THR A 286 3.86 -2.03 9.63
N GLY A 287 4.48 -3.08 10.15
CA GLY A 287 3.76 -4.26 10.63
C GLY A 287 4.36 -4.78 11.92
N TYR A 288 3.52 -5.39 12.76
CA TYR A 288 3.95 -5.89 14.06
C TYR A 288 4.85 -7.13 13.91
N GLY A 289 6.08 -7.04 14.41
CA GLY A 289 7.02 -8.15 14.44
C GLY A 289 6.71 -9.16 15.55
N CYS A 290 7.16 -10.40 15.39
CA CYS A 290 7.04 -11.42 16.44
C CYS A 290 7.88 -11.10 17.69
N ASP A 291 8.81 -10.16 17.58
CA ASP A 291 9.78 -9.70 18.58
C ASP A 291 9.48 -8.26 19.06
N GLU A 292 8.26 -7.77 18.83
CA GLU A 292 7.81 -6.40 19.15
C GLU A 292 8.54 -5.28 18.36
N THR A 293 9.47 -5.65 17.48
CA THR A 293 10.07 -4.74 16.48
C THR A 293 9.02 -4.35 15.44
N ILE A 294 9.05 -3.11 14.97
CA ILE A 294 8.27 -2.71 13.79
C ILE A 294 8.97 -3.23 12.54
N TRP A 295 8.37 -4.23 11.90
CA TRP A 295 8.85 -4.80 10.64
C TRP A 295 8.37 -3.96 9.44
N GLY A 296 9.03 -4.17 8.30
CA GLY A 296 8.67 -3.54 7.02
C GLY A 296 9.76 -3.64 5.96
N GLY A 297 10.80 -4.43 6.19
CA GLY A 297 11.95 -4.57 5.30
C GLY A 297 12.45 -6.01 5.33
N GLU A 298 11.53 -6.97 5.31
CA GLU A 298 11.79 -8.35 5.69
C GLU A 298 11.99 -9.27 4.48
N ILE A 299 12.90 -10.23 4.64
CA ILE A 299 13.11 -11.33 3.70
C ILE A 299 12.69 -12.62 4.41
N LEU A 300 11.58 -13.19 3.97
CA LEU A 300 10.99 -14.40 4.54
C LEU A 300 11.24 -15.59 3.62
N VAL A 301 11.57 -16.75 4.18
CA VAL A 301 11.65 -18.01 3.43
C VAL A 301 10.51 -18.91 3.90
N LEU A 302 9.65 -19.31 2.97
CA LEU A 302 8.57 -20.26 3.22
C LEU A 302 8.93 -21.57 2.51
N GLY A 303 8.73 -22.69 3.20
CA GLY A 303 8.86 -24.03 2.63
C GLY A 303 7.53 -24.55 2.07
N PRO A 304 7.41 -25.87 1.87
CA PRO A 304 6.17 -26.49 1.39
C PRO A 304 4.97 -26.37 2.32
N GLN A 305 5.17 -25.90 3.55
CA GLN A 305 4.12 -25.58 4.52
C GLN A 305 3.96 -24.06 4.55
N SER A 306 3.14 -23.49 3.66
CA SER A 306 3.05 -22.02 3.53
C SER A 306 2.52 -21.31 4.78
N HIS A 307 1.93 -22.02 5.74
CA HIS A 307 1.55 -21.47 7.05
C HIS A 307 2.73 -21.28 8.01
N ARG A 308 3.97 -21.63 7.61
CA ARG A 308 5.19 -21.45 8.39
C ARG A 308 6.20 -20.64 7.59
N PHE A 309 7.00 -19.83 8.29
CA PHE A 309 8.04 -19.02 7.68
C PHE A 309 9.28 -18.94 8.56
N THR A 310 10.42 -18.63 7.93
CA THR A 310 11.67 -18.25 8.59
C THR A 310 12.03 -16.83 8.18
N ARG A 311 12.34 -15.96 9.15
CA ARG A 311 12.90 -14.63 8.88
C ARG A 311 14.38 -14.79 8.52
N ALA A 312 14.69 -14.76 7.23
CA ALA A 312 16.03 -15.08 6.71
C ALA A 312 16.91 -13.84 6.50
N GLY A 313 16.31 -12.66 6.42
CA GLY A 313 17.01 -11.39 6.30
C GLY A 313 16.07 -10.22 6.63
N HIS A 314 16.64 -9.06 6.92
CA HIS A 314 15.86 -7.86 7.24
C HIS A 314 16.69 -6.59 7.09
N LEU A 315 16.03 -5.44 6.93
CA LEU A 315 16.69 -4.14 7.06
C LEU A 315 17.19 -3.95 8.50
N LEU A 316 18.42 -3.45 8.68
CA LEU A 316 18.98 -3.12 9.98
C LEU A 316 18.00 -2.25 10.76
N ALA A 317 17.59 -2.72 11.94
CA ALA A 317 16.65 -2.00 12.77
C ALA A 317 17.26 -0.70 13.30
N VAL A 318 16.56 0.41 13.10
CA VAL A 318 16.91 1.72 13.66
C VAL A 318 15.83 2.17 14.65
N PRO A 319 16.15 3.04 15.63
CA PRO A 319 15.14 3.56 16.55
C PRO A 319 14.05 4.36 15.82
N LEU A 320 12.78 4.13 16.13
CA LEU A 320 11.63 4.91 15.66
C LEU A 320 11.19 5.90 16.77
N PRO A 321 11.65 7.16 16.76
CA PRO A 321 11.43 8.08 17.88
C PRO A 321 10.01 8.68 17.89
N GLY A 322 9.17 8.20 18.80
CA GLY A 322 7.80 8.68 19.01
C GLY A 322 6.71 7.95 18.22
N GLY A 323 6.96 6.73 17.73
CA GLY A 323 5.96 5.89 17.06
C GLY A 323 5.31 6.60 15.86
N ASP A 324 3.98 6.69 15.85
CA ASP A 324 3.18 7.35 14.80
C ASP A 324 3.62 8.79 14.51
N ALA A 325 4.18 9.50 15.50
CA ALA A 325 4.71 10.83 15.28
C ALA A 325 5.86 10.82 14.27
N ALA A 326 6.71 9.79 14.25
CA ALA A 326 7.78 9.66 13.27
C ALA A 326 7.26 9.27 11.88
N VAL A 327 6.16 8.52 11.80
CA VAL A 327 5.47 8.23 10.53
C VAL A 327 4.95 9.53 9.90
N ARG A 328 4.28 10.39 10.69
CA ARG A 328 3.76 11.69 10.20
C ARG A 328 4.84 12.72 9.92
N ASN A 329 6.03 12.53 10.47
CA ASN A 329 7.14 13.48 10.38
C ASN A 329 8.42 12.76 9.89
N PRO A 330 8.54 12.46 8.58
CA PRO A 330 9.74 11.86 7.97
C PRO A 330 11.09 12.42 8.44
N TRP A 331 11.17 13.70 8.81
CA TRP A 331 12.39 14.29 9.36
C TRP A 331 12.90 13.54 10.60
N ARG A 332 12.02 13.00 11.45
CA ARG A 332 12.39 12.20 12.63
C ARG A 332 13.13 10.92 12.24
N MET A 333 12.67 10.25 11.18
CA MET A 333 13.34 9.06 10.65
C MET A 333 14.66 9.38 9.99
N ALA A 334 14.75 10.51 9.28
CA ALA A 334 16.03 10.98 8.74
C ALA A 334 17.05 11.24 9.86
N LEU A 335 16.65 11.91 10.94
CA LEU A 335 17.51 12.15 12.09
C LEU A 335 17.95 10.85 12.80
N SER A 336 17.07 9.84 12.87
CA SER A 336 17.41 8.51 13.38
C SER A 336 18.43 7.80 12.50
N GLN A 337 18.27 7.85 11.18
CA GLN A 337 19.25 7.30 10.23
C GLN A 337 20.61 8.01 10.33
N LEU A 338 20.62 9.34 10.46
CA LEU A 338 21.86 10.10 10.69
C LEU A 338 22.53 9.71 12.01
N TRP A 339 21.75 9.51 13.07
CA TRP A 339 22.25 9.06 14.38
C TRP A 339 22.91 7.69 14.29
N THR A 340 22.24 6.70 13.69
CA THR A 340 22.77 5.35 13.47
C THR A 340 24.01 5.37 12.57
N ALA A 341 24.04 6.24 11.56
CA ALA A 341 25.17 6.40 10.66
C ALA A 341 26.34 7.21 11.23
N HIS A 342 26.23 7.66 12.50
CA HIS A 342 27.20 8.51 13.19
C HIS A 342 27.50 9.83 12.46
N ILE A 343 26.48 10.43 11.85
CA ILE A 343 26.56 11.73 11.17
C ILE A 343 25.99 12.81 12.10
N GLU A 344 26.78 13.86 12.34
CA GLU A 344 26.34 14.99 13.15
C GLU A 344 25.16 15.72 12.50
N TRP A 345 24.17 16.10 13.32
CA TRP A 345 23.05 16.92 12.89
C TRP A 345 23.49 18.37 12.69
N SER A 346 23.85 18.70 11.46
CA SER A 346 24.29 20.02 11.06
C SER A 346 23.18 20.79 10.31
N PRO A 347 23.12 22.14 10.40
CA PRO A 347 22.03 22.93 9.81
C PRO A 347 21.94 22.89 8.28
N ASP A 348 22.98 22.45 7.56
CA ASP A 348 22.96 22.24 6.10
C ASP A 348 22.07 21.06 5.68
N LEU A 349 21.74 20.16 6.60
CA LEU A 349 20.88 19.02 6.33
C LEU A 349 19.41 19.43 6.44
N ALA A 350 18.67 19.26 5.36
CA ALA A 350 17.23 19.57 5.27
C ALA A 350 16.38 19.07 6.46
N PRO A 351 16.49 17.81 6.95
CA PRO A 351 15.72 17.36 8.11
C PRO A 351 16.04 18.09 9.40
N VAL A 352 17.28 18.59 9.57
CA VAL A 352 17.69 19.36 10.75
C VAL A 352 17.08 20.76 10.69
N ALA A 353 17.14 21.40 9.52
CA ALA A 353 16.55 22.71 9.30
C ALA A 353 15.01 22.73 9.37
N ALA A 354 14.37 21.61 9.03
CA ALA A 354 12.91 21.46 9.06
C ALA A 354 12.31 21.27 10.47
N ALA A 355 13.14 20.91 11.45
CA ALA A 355 12.72 20.68 12.83
C ALA A 355 12.98 21.92 13.71
N GLY A 356 12.04 22.23 14.59
CA GLY A 356 12.22 23.28 15.60
C GLY A 356 13.30 22.90 16.63
N VAL A 357 13.86 23.89 17.33
CA VAL A 357 14.91 23.69 18.34
C VAL A 357 14.47 22.70 19.43
N ASP A 358 13.23 22.80 19.90
CA ASP A 358 12.68 21.86 20.89
C ASP A 358 12.42 20.47 20.30
N GLU A 359 11.96 20.38 19.05
CA GLU A 359 11.76 19.11 18.36
C GLU A 359 13.09 18.34 18.21
N LEU A 360 14.17 19.05 17.84
CA LEU A 360 15.52 18.50 17.77
C LEU A 360 16.02 18.03 19.14
N ARG A 361 15.88 18.86 20.18
CA ARG A 361 16.31 18.53 21.54
C ARG A 361 15.59 17.29 22.07
N VAL A 362 14.28 17.20 21.90
CA VAL A 362 13.48 16.05 22.33
C VAL A 362 13.89 14.80 21.55
N THR A 363 13.98 14.88 20.22
CA THR A 363 14.35 13.73 19.38
C THR A 363 15.75 13.20 19.74
N ARG A 364 16.72 14.08 19.97
CA ARG A 364 18.06 13.70 20.42
C ARG A 364 18.02 13.02 21.79
N SER A 365 17.22 13.54 22.71
CA SER A 365 17.04 12.93 24.03
C SER A 365 16.41 11.53 23.94
N GLN A 366 15.43 11.33 23.05
CA GLN A 366 14.80 10.02 22.83
C GLN A 366 15.80 9.00 22.28
N LEU A 367 16.61 9.40 21.29
CA LEU A 367 17.62 8.53 20.69
C LEU A 367 18.76 8.19 21.66
N ALA A 368 19.17 9.15 22.49
CA ALA A 368 20.24 8.94 23.47
C ALA A 368 19.81 8.04 24.64
N SER A 369 18.56 8.15 25.10
CA SER A 369 18.04 7.35 26.23
C SER A 369 17.34 6.06 25.81
N GLY A 370 16.95 5.95 24.54
CA GLY A 370 16.05 4.91 24.04
C GLY A 370 14.57 5.13 24.42
N ALA A 371 14.25 6.14 25.24
CA ALA A 371 12.90 6.35 25.73
C ALA A 371 11.93 6.76 24.62
N GLY A 372 10.82 6.04 24.49
CA GLY A 372 9.83 6.28 23.44
C GLY A 372 10.34 5.97 22.04
N CYS A 373 11.38 5.13 21.92
CA CYS A 373 11.85 4.57 20.66
C CYS A 373 11.51 3.09 20.59
N VAL A 374 10.98 2.65 19.45
CA VAL A 374 10.79 1.23 19.15
C VAL A 374 11.76 0.85 18.03
N PRO A 375 12.44 -0.31 18.08
CA PRO A 375 13.23 -0.78 16.95
C PRO A 375 12.36 -0.91 15.68
N CYS A 376 12.88 -0.48 14.54
CA CYS A 376 12.15 -0.47 13.28
C CYS A 376 13.05 -0.88 12.11
N SER A 377 12.67 -1.96 11.43
CA SER A 377 13.29 -2.49 10.21
C SER A 377 12.47 -2.15 8.96
N SER A 378 11.71 -1.05 8.96
CA SER A 378 10.84 -0.71 7.83
C SER A 378 11.57 -0.08 6.64
N MET A 379 11.35 -0.66 5.46
CA MET A 379 11.75 -0.07 4.19
C MET A 379 10.96 1.20 3.89
N GLY A 380 9.65 1.24 4.19
CA GLY A 380 8.86 2.47 4.05
C GLY A 380 9.42 3.64 4.86
N ARG A 381 9.87 3.38 6.11
CA ARG A 381 10.53 4.41 6.94
C ARG A 381 11.92 4.81 6.43
N LEU A 382 12.64 3.90 5.78
CA LEU A 382 13.89 4.26 5.08
C LEU A 382 13.61 5.18 3.88
N PHE A 383 12.55 4.91 3.10
CA PHE A 383 12.10 5.79 2.02
C PHE A 383 11.71 7.18 2.56
N ASP A 384 10.96 7.25 3.66
CA ASP A 384 10.62 8.52 4.31
C ASP A 384 11.87 9.29 4.76
N ALA A 385 12.84 8.60 5.36
CA ALA A 385 14.11 9.18 5.78
C ALA A 385 14.89 9.77 4.59
N VAL A 386 15.02 9.02 3.50
CA VAL A 386 15.71 9.48 2.29
C VAL A 386 14.97 10.64 1.63
N ALA A 387 13.63 10.58 1.54
CA ALA A 387 12.82 11.69 1.03
C ALA A 387 13.06 12.97 1.84
N SER A 388 13.12 12.87 3.17
CA SER A 388 13.42 14.01 4.02
C SER A 388 14.88 14.48 3.89
N LEU A 389 15.87 13.59 3.78
CA LEU A 389 17.27 13.96 3.57
C LEU A 389 17.48 14.73 2.26
N LEU A 390 16.76 14.34 1.20
CA LEU A 390 16.79 14.98 -0.11
C LEU A 390 15.93 16.26 -0.18
N GLY A 391 15.29 16.68 0.92
CA GLY A 391 14.46 17.88 0.98
C GLY A 391 13.10 17.77 0.28
N VAL A 392 12.63 16.56 0.00
CA VAL A 392 11.36 16.30 -0.71
C VAL A 392 10.18 16.55 0.21
N ARG A 393 10.17 15.88 1.37
CA ARG A 393 9.04 15.91 2.30
C ARG A 393 9.49 15.65 3.73
N HIS A 394 9.13 16.56 4.63
CA HIS A 394 9.48 16.48 6.05
C HIS A 394 8.29 16.10 6.95
N ARG A 395 7.08 16.42 6.51
CA ARG A 395 5.80 16.16 7.18
C ARG A 395 4.79 15.70 6.15
N ILE A 396 4.01 14.65 6.43
CA ILE A 396 3.06 14.07 5.49
C ILE A 396 1.61 14.31 5.91
N ASP A 397 0.74 14.47 4.92
CA ASP A 397 -0.72 14.61 5.09
C ASP A 397 -1.47 13.29 4.89
N TYR A 398 -0.83 12.31 4.24
CA TYR A 398 -1.39 10.99 3.99
C TYR A 398 -0.28 9.95 3.92
N GLU A 399 -0.65 8.71 4.20
CA GLU A 399 0.26 7.58 4.26
C GLU A 399 0.96 7.35 2.90
N GLY A 400 2.28 7.11 2.95
CA GLY A 400 3.13 6.93 1.77
C GLY A 400 3.51 8.20 0.99
N GLN A 401 3.05 9.40 1.39
CA GLN A 401 3.27 10.62 0.60
C GLN A 401 4.75 10.88 0.28
N ALA A 402 5.65 10.81 1.26
CA ALA A 402 7.06 11.09 1.05
C ALA A 402 7.71 10.07 0.10
N ALA A 403 7.35 8.79 0.22
CA ALA A 403 7.82 7.73 -0.68
C ALA A 403 7.31 7.91 -2.12
N ILE A 404 6.04 8.32 -2.30
CA ILE A 404 5.44 8.59 -3.62
C ILE A 404 6.13 9.79 -4.29
N GLU A 405 6.37 10.87 -3.53
CA GLU A 405 7.07 12.05 -4.05
C GLU A 405 8.55 11.76 -4.34
N LEU A 406 9.17 10.82 -3.60
CA LEU A 406 10.53 10.36 -3.87
C LEU A 406 10.62 9.50 -5.14
N GLU A 407 9.63 8.63 -5.42
CA GLU A 407 9.50 7.90 -6.69
C GLU A 407 9.40 8.87 -7.86
N ALA A 408 8.50 9.85 -7.75
CA ALA A 408 8.31 10.90 -8.75
C ALA A 408 9.61 11.65 -9.07
N LEU A 409 10.34 12.04 -8.02
CA LEU A 409 11.61 12.73 -8.16
C LEU A 409 12.66 11.84 -8.84
N ALA A 410 12.72 10.55 -8.47
CA ALA A 410 13.63 9.59 -9.11
C ALA A 410 13.33 9.38 -10.60
N GLU A 411 12.05 9.31 -10.97
CA GLU A 411 11.62 9.18 -12.37
C GLU A 411 12.04 10.39 -13.22
N SER A 412 11.96 11.62 -12.68
CA SER A 412 12.38 12.83 -13.40
C SER A 412 13.86 12.78 -13.82
N ALA A 413 14.74 12.24 -12.96
CA ALA A 413 16.15 12.09 -13.27
C ALA A 413 16.41 11.11 -14.41
N LEU A 414 15.60 10.05 -14.53
CA LEU A 414 15.74 9.07 -15.62
C LEU A 414 15.34 9.64 -16.98
N ALA A 415 14.45 10.64 -17.00
CA ALA A 415 14.04 11.32 -18.21
C ALA A 415 15.04 12.40 -18.65
N GLU A 416 15.66 13.11 -17.70
CA GLU A 416 16.41 14.34 -17.97
C GLU A 416 17.92 14.20 -17.83
N CYS A 417 18.43 13.23 -17.06
CA CYS A 417 19.85 13.11 -16.73
C CYS A 417 20.48 11.83 -17.30
N ASN A 418 21.23 11.96 -18.40
CA ASN A 418 22.08 10.90 -18.96
C ASN A 418 23.48 10.82 -18.31
N GLY A 419 23.71 11.55 -17.21
CA GLY A 419 25.00 11.59 -16.53
C GLY A 419 25.29 10.34 -15.68
N PRO A 420 26.56 10.11 -15.30
CA PRO A 420 26.92 9.04 -14.38
C PRO A 420 26.23 9.25 -13.03
N ARG A 421 25.58 8.19 -12.53
CA ARG A 421 24.90 8.18 -11.24
C ARG A 421 25.87 7.70 -10.16
N PRO A 422 25.95 8.38 -9.00
CA PRO A 422 26.79 7.90 -7.90
C PRO A 422 26.26 6.56 -7.40
N SER A 423 27.18 5.66 -7.06
CA SER A 423 26.82 4.43 -6.36
C SER A 423 26.50 4.76 -4.91
N LEU A 424 25.36 4.27 -4.43
CA LEU A 424 24.97 4.30 -3.04
C LEU A 424 25.09 2.87 -2.50
N PRO A 425 26.16 2.54 -1.74
CA PRO A 425 26.39 1.18 -1.26
C PRO A 425 25.44 0.87 -0.09
N LEU A 426 24.46 0.01 -0.34
CA LEU A 426 23.56 -0.55 0.66
C LEU A 426 24.05 -1.97 0.97
N THR A 427 24.75 -2.14 2.09
CA THR A 427 25.55 -3.34 2.37
C THR A 427 24.64 -4.50 2.79
N VAL A 428 24.77 -5.67 2.17
CA VAL A 428 24.17 -6.91 2.67
C VAL A 428 25.21 -7.65 3.51
N ARG A 429 24.89 -7.90 4.78
CA ARG A 429 25.75 -8.61 5.71
C ARG A 429 25.62 -10.13 5.53
N PRO A 430 26.61 -10.95 5.95
CA PRO A 430 26.56 -12.41 5.83
C PRO A 430 25.40 -13.10 6.56
N ASP A 431 24.77 -12.41 7.52
CA ASP A 431 23.57 -12.86 8.26
C ASP A 431 22.25 -12.45 7.59
N GLY A 432 22.30 -11.84 6.40
CA GLY A 432 21.12 -11.41 5.65
C GLY A 432 20.59 -10.04 6.06
N VAL A 433 21.31 -9.29 6.93
CA VAL A 433 20.92 -7.94 7.32
C VAL A 433 21.32 -6.93 6.25
N ILE A 434 20.37 -6.12 5.79
CA ILE A 434 20.60 -5.00 4.87
C ILE A 434 20.92 -3.75 5.70
N ASP A 435 22.14 -3.23 5.59
CA ASP A 435 22.65 -2.12 6.40
C ASP A 435 22.70 -0.79 5.61
N PRO A 436 21.84 0.19 5.92
CA PRO A 436 21.79 1.49 5.25
C PRO A 436 22.89 2.47 5.69
N THR A 437 23.73 2.14 6.67
CA THR A 437 24.69 3.08 7.28
C THR A 437 25.62 3.70 6.23
N THR A 438 26.30 2.89 5.43
CA THR A 438 27.23 3.37 4.40
C THR A 438 26.47 4.09 3.27
N MET A 439 25.25 3.67 2.97
CA MET A 439 24.39 4.34 1.99
C MET A 439 24.07 5.77 2.43
N VAL A 440 23.66 5.95 3.68
CA VAL A 440 23.33 7.26 4.26
C VAL A 440 24.57 8.17 4.30
N GLN A 441 25.72 7.65 4.72
CA GLN A 441 27.00 8.39 4.70
C GLN A 441 27.38 8.88 3.30
N THR A 442 27.23 8.00 2.31
CA THR A 442 27.54 8.33 0.90
C THR A 442 26.53 9.33 0.34
N LEU A 443 25.25 9.17 0.66
CA LEU A 443 24.18 10.07 0.24
C LEU A 443 24.39 11.48 0.78
N VAL A 444 24.70 11.63 2.06
CA VAL A 444 24.99 12.94 2.69
C VAL A 444 26.24 13.58 2.08
N SER A 445 27.29 12.79 1.86
CA SER A 445 28.52 13.29 1.22
C SER A 445 28.26 13.79 -0.21
N ALA A 446 27.46 13.04 -0.98
CA ALA A 446 27.09 13.41 -2.34
C ALA A 446 26.18 14.65 -2.41
N LEU A 447 25.25 14.80 -1.44
CA LEU A 447 24.46 16.02 -1.27
C LEU A 447 25.36 17.24 -1.04
N ARG A 448 26.32 17.13 -0.11
CA ARG A 448 27.28 18.21 0.18
C ARG A 448 28.20 18.53 -1.00
N ALA A 449 28.48 17.55 -1.85
CA ALA A 449 29.20 17.75 -3.11
C ALA A 449 28.33 18.37 -4.23
N GLY A 450 27.06 18.69 -3.98
CA GLY A 450 26.17 19.35 -4.93
C GLY A 450 25.50 18.40 -5.93
N THR A 451 25.46 17.09 -5.66
CA THR A 451 24.75 16.15 -6.53
C THR A 451 23.25 16.45 -6.50
N PRO A 452 22.57 16.56 -7.66
CA PRO A 452 21.13 16.84 -7.70
C PRO A 452 20.31 15.80 -6.91
N PRO A 453 19.34 16.22 -6.08
CA PRO A 453 18.48 15.30 -5.31
C PRO A 453 17.78 14.25 -6.17
N ALA A 454 17.38 14.60 -7.40
CA ALA A 454 16.74 13.67 -8.33
C ALA A 454 17.65 12.49 -8.73
N VAL A 455 18.93 12.78 -8.96
CA VAL A 455 19.95 11.76 -9.27
C VAL A 455 20.15 10.83 -8.07
N LEU A 456 20.20 11.39 -6.86
CA LEU A 456 20.35 10.61 -5.63
C LEU A 456 19.12 9.75 -5.32
N ALA A 457 17.90 10.26 -5.56
CA ALA A 457 16.66 9.51 -5.45
C ALA A 457 16.68 8.29 -6.38
N ALA A 458 17.07 8.48 -7.65
CA ALA A 458 17.23 7.37 -8.60
C ALA A 458 18.33 6.37 -8.17
N SER A 459 19.47 6.86 -7.70
CA SER A 459 20.54 6.01 -7.16
C SER A 459 20.11 5.18 -5.95
N PHE A 460 19.27 5.74 -5.07
CA PHE A 460 18.73 5.05 -3.90
C PHE A 460 17.82 3.89 -4.31
N HIS A 461 16.87 4.11 -5.22
CA HIS A 461 16.01 3.03 -5.72
C HIS A 461 16.84 1.88 -6.34
N GLN A 462 17.89 2.22 -7.09
CA GLN A 462 18.79 1.21 -7.67
C GLN A 462 19.63 0.50 -6.60
N ALA A 463 20.00 1.19 -5.52
CA ALA A 463 20.71 0.58 -4.38
C ALA A 463 19.84 -0.43 -3.64
N VAL A 464 18.58 -0.09 -3.36
CA VAL A 464 17.60 -1.02 -2.77
C VAL A 464 17.42 -2.25 -3.67
N ALA A 465 17.22 -2.04 -4.97
CA ALA A 465 17.04 -3.16 -5.91
C ALA A 465 18.28 -4.08 -6.01
N ARG A 466 19.49 -3.53 -5.89
CA ARG A 466 20.73 -4.33 -5.81
C ARG A 466 20.79 -5.14 -4.51
N ALA A 467 20.54 -4.50 -3.37
CA ALA A 467 20.56 -5.17 -2.08
C ALA A 467 19.51 -6.30 -1.99
N VAL A 468 18.32 -6.11 -2.59
CA VAL A 468 17.30 -7.15 -2.70
C VAL A 468 17.83 -8.36 -3.48
N ALA A 469 18.43 -8.14 -4.65
CA ALA A 469 18.96 -9.24 -5.45
C ALA A 469 20.09 -9.98 -4.72
N GLU A 470 20.96 -9.25 -4.03
CA GLU A 470 22.08 -9.80 -3.27
C GLU A 470 21.60 -10.63 -2.07
N VAL A 471 20.70 -10.09 -1.23
CA VAL A 471 20.18 -10.82 -0.06
C VAL A 471 19.36 -12.03 -0.48
N VAL A 472 18.55 -11.93 -1.55
CA VAL A 472 17.78 -13.07 -2.06
C VAL A 472 18.72 -14.17 -2.55
N ALA A 473 19.75 -13.82 -3.34
CA ALA A 473 20.74 -14.80 -3.79
C ALA A 473 21.46 -15.49 -2.62
N GLN A 474 21.70 -14.77 -1.53
CA GLN A 474 22.34 -15.30 -0.32
C GLN A 474 21.41 -16.25 0.47
N VAL A 475 20.12 -15.94 0.60
CA VAL A 475 19.20 -16.69 1.47
C VAL A 475 18.38 -17.76 0.74
N ALA A 476 18.28 -17.70 -0.59
CA ALA A 476 17.35 -18.56 -1.35
C ALA A 476 17.72 -20.04 -1.31
N GLY A 477 18.99 -20.39 -1.14
CA GLY A 477 19.45 -21.77 -1.24
C GLY A 477 19.04 -22.40 -2.59
N GLN A 478 18.18 -23.42 -2.54
CA GLN A 478 17.63 -24.09 -3.73
C GLN A 478 16.32 -23.47 -4.25
N VAL A 479 15.69 -22.57 -3.49
CA VAL A 479 14.45 -21.91 -3.88
C VAL A 479 14.74 -20.98 -5.07
N ARG A 480 13.90 -21.04 -6.11
CA ARG A 480 14.01 -20.17 -7.31
C ARG A 480 12.81 -19.27 -7.53
N LEU A 481 11.77 -19.44 -6.72
CA LEU A 481 10.61 -18.57 -6.70
C LEU A 481 10.82 -17.42 -5.71
N VAL A 482 10.58 -16.20 -6.16
CA VAL A 482 10.68 -14.98 -5.36
C VAL A 482 9.38 -14.19 -5.45
N GLY A 483 8.82 -13.78 -4.32
CA GLY A 483 7.63 -12.93 -4.28
C GLY A 483 7.99 -11.51 -3.85
N LEU A 484 7.52 -10.50 -4.58
CA LEU A 484 7.65 -9.08 -4.21
C LEU A 484 6.29 -8.55 -3.73
N THR A 485 6.17 -8.23 -2.44
CA THR A 485 4.89 -7.85 -1.81
C THR A 485 5.08 -6.86 -0.64
N GLY A 486 4.00 -6.28 -0.14
CA GLY A 486 4.00 -5.17 0.81
C GLY A 486 3.85 -3.82 0.12
N GLY A 487 3.36 -2.81 0.87
CA GLY A 487 2.98 -1.51 0.34
C GLY A 487 4.09 -0.75 -0.40
N VAL A 488 5.36 -1.02 -0.12
CA VAL A 488 6.49 -0.37 -0.82
C VAL A 488 6.58 -0.79 -2.28
N PHE A 489 6.12 -2.00 -2.65
CA PHE A 489 6.12 -2.45 -4.06
C PHE A 489 4.99 -1.84 -4.91
N GLN A 490 4.21 -0.92 -4.36
CA GLN A 490 3.41 0.02 -5.16
C GLN A 490 4.28 1.03 -5.93
N ASN A 491 5.54 1.19 -5.51
CA ASN A 491 6.57 1.92 -6.22
C ASN A 491 7.01 1.12 -7.46
N VAL A 492 6.58 1.58 -8.64
CA VAL A 492 6.78 0.85 -9.90
C VAL A 492 8.23 0.91 -10.35
N LEU A 493 8.95 1.99 -10.02
CA LEU A 493 10.38 2.08 -10.30
C LEU A 493 11.17 1.00 -9.55
N LEU A 494 10.91 0.82 -8.25
CA LEU A 494 11.54 -0.21 -7.44
C LEU A 494 11.12 -1.61 -7.88
N LEU A 495 9.82 -1.83 -8.08
CA LEU A 495 9.27 -3.12 -8.51
C LEU A 495 9.95 -3.61 -9.79
N ARG A 496 10.02 -2.76 -10.82
CA ARG A 496 10.69 -3.07 -12.09
C ARG A 496 12.19 -3.34 -11.87
N ALA A 497 12.87 -2.48 -11.12
CA ALA A 497 14.30 -2.60 -10.88
C ALA A 497 14.70 -3.88 -10.11
N CYS A 498 13.88 -4.31 -9.14
CA CYS A 498 14.05 -5.56 -8.42
C CYS A 498 13.79 -6.76 -9.33
N ARG A 499 12.64 -6.76 -10.02
CA ARG A 499 12.25 -7.86 -10.91
C ARG A 499 13.31 -8.13 -11.97
N GLU A 500 13.77 -7.10 -12.67
CA GLU A 500 14.78 -7.29 -13.71
C GLU A 500 16.10 -7.84 -13.16
N ARG A 501 16.49 -7.48 -11.93
CA ARG A 501 17.74 -7.99 -11.32
C ARG A 501 17.60 -9.44 -10.90
N LEU A 502 16.48 -9.78 -10.28
CA LEU A 502 16.18 -11.14 -9.85
C LEU A 502 16.05 -12.07 -11.07
N GLN A 503 15.39 -11.64 -12.14
CA GLN A 503 15.29 -12.42 -13.39
C GLN A 503 16.66 -12.61 -14.06
N ARG A 504 17.54 -11.59 -14.06
CA ARG A 504 18.94 -11.74 -14.53
C ARG A 504 19.74 -12.72 -13.68
N ALA A 505 19.35 -12.93 -12.42
CA ALA A 505 19.90 -13.93 -11.52
C ALA A 505 19.10 -15.27 -11.58
N GLU A 506 18.31 -15.48 -12.63
CA GLU A 506 17.57 -16.72 -12.93
C GLU A 506 16.48 -17.08 -11.89
N PHE A 507 15.97 -16.10 -11.15
CA PHE A 507 14.79 -16.27 -10.32
C PHE A 507 13.50 -16.06 -11.12
N GLU A 508 12.49 -16.87 -10.81
CA GLU A 508 11.11 -16.60 -11.17
C GLU A 508 10.53 -15.60 -10.15
N VAL A 509 9.88 -14.54 -10.63
CA VAL A 509 9.41 -13.44 -9.78
C VAL A 509 7.90 -13.29 -9.87
N LEU A 510 7.22 -13.39 -8.72
CA LEU A 510 5.80 -13.11 -8.58
C LEU A 510 5.57 -11.68 -8.12
N THR A 511 4.55 -11.04 -8.70
CA THR A 511 4.06 -9.72 -8.30
C THR A 511 2.54 -9.72 -8.28
N HIS A 512 1.97 -8.77 -7.55
CA HIS A 512 0.52 -8.68 -7.37
C HIS A 512 -0.21 -8.15 -8.61
N HIS A 513 -1.30 -8.82 -8.99
CA HIS A 513 -2.17 -8.38 -10.10
C HIS A 513 -3.67 -8.53 -9.83
N THR A 514 -4.08 -9.28 -8.79
CA THR A 514 -5.50 -9.50 -8.46
C THR A 514 -5.90 -8.79 -7.17
N VAL A 515 -5.05 -8.88 -6.14
CA VAL A 515 -5.21 -8.11 -4.90
C VAL A 515 -4.08 -7.10 -4.75
N PRO A 516 -4.28 -5.98 -4.00
CA PRO A 516 -3.21 -5.02 -3.78
C PRO A 516 -2.02 -5.65 -3.04
N PRO A 517 -0.77 -5.26 -3.33
CA PRO A 517 0.39 -5.64 -2.52
C PRO A 517 0.41 -4.96 -1.14
N ASN A 518 -0.43 -3.95 -0.92
CA ASN A 518 -0.59 -3.29 0.38
C ASN A 518 -1.61 -4.02 1.27
N ASP A 519 -1.89 -3.48 2.45
CA ASP A 519 -2.82 -4.03 3.45
C ASP A 519 -4.22 -4.40 2.93
N GLY A 520 -4.66 -3.81 1.81
CA GLY A 520 -5.90 -4.18 1.14
C GLY A 520 -5.92 -5.62 0.58
N GLY A 521 -4.76 -6.27 0.45
CA GLY A 521 -4.62 -7.69 0.10
C GLY A 521 -4.30 -8.60 1.28
N LEU A 522 -4.11 -8.06 2.49
CA LEU A 522 -3.60 -8.80 3.65
C LEU A 522 -4.56 -9.92 4.11
N ALA A 523 -5.87 -9.64 4.09
CA ALA A 523 -6.89 -10.58 4.56
C ALA A 523 -6.92 -11.90 3.76
N LEU A 524 -6.53 -11.89 2.48
CA LEU A 524 -6.42 -13.11 1.68
C LEU A 524 -5.34 -14.04 2.25
N GLY A 525 -4.17 -13.50 2.56
CA GLY A 525 -3.08 -14.26 3.15
C GLY A 525 -3.41 -14.80 4.53
N GLN A 526 -4.03 -13.97 5.39
CA GLN A 526 -4.52 -14.38 6.71
C GLN A 526 -5.51 -15.56 6.60
N ALA A 527 -6.45 -15.49 5.67
CA ALA A 527 -7.44 -16.55 5.45
C ALA A 527 -6.75 -17.86 5.07
N VAL A 528 -5.83 -17.82 4.09
CA VAL A 528 -5.11 -19.01 3.63
C VAL A 528 -4.22 -19.61 4.72
N VAL A 529 -3.52 -18.80 5.52
CA VAL A 529 -2.72 -19.32 6.64
C VAL A 529 -3.62 -20.02 7.66
N SER A 530 -4.76 -19.44 8.03
CA SER A 530 -5.71 -20.06 8.97
C SER A 530 -6.35 -21.33 8.42
N LEU A 531 -6.64 -21.40 7.11
CA LEU A 531 -7.10 -22.63 6.45
C LEU A 531 -6.07 -23.76 6.61
N LEU A 532 -4.81 -23.47 6.32
CA LEU A 532 -3.71 -24.44 6.42
C LEU A 532 -3.45 -24.89 7.87
N ILE A 533 -3.60 -23.99 8.85
CA ILE A 533 -3.55 -24.34 10.28
C ILE A 533 -4.68 -25.31 10.63
N GLY A 534 -5.91 -25.02 10.20
CA GLY A 534 -7.06 -25.89 10.44
C GLY A 534 -6.89 -27.30 9.85
N LEU A 535 -6.34 -27.40 8.63
CA LEU A 535 -6.03 -28.69 8.01
C LEU A 535 -4.98 -29.49 8.81
N ASP A 536 -3.91 -28.84 9.27
CA ASP A 536 -2.87 -29.46 10.10
C ASP A 536 -3.43 -29.97 11.45
N GLU A 537 -4.42 -29.27 12.03
CA GLU A 537 -5.10 -29.67 13.26
C GLU A 537 -6.04 -30.86 13.05
N ASP A 538 -6.83 -30.85 11.99
CA ASP A 538 -7.75 -31.94 11.65
C ASP A 538 -7.00 -33.23 11.35
N TRP A 539 -5.91 -33.16 10.56
CA TRP A 539 -5.04 -34.31 10.28
C TRP A 539 -4.55 -34.99 11.56
N LYS A 540 -4.02 -34.20 12.52
CA LYS A 540 -3.52 -34.70 13.80
C LYS A 540 -4.60 -35.35 14.66
N ARG A 541 -5.86 -34.95 14.51
CA ARG A 541 -7.00 -35.53 15.26
C ARG A 541 -7.46 -36.85 14.66
N THR A 542 -7.34 -37.05 13.35
CA THR A 542 -7.69 -38.32 12.68
C THR A 542 -6.62 -39.41 12.81
N ASP A 543 -5.36 -39.03 13.07
CA ASP A 543 -4.23 -39.97 13.26
C ASP A 543 -4.08 -40.44 14.74
N GLN A 544 -4.90 -39.92 15.66
CA GLN A 544 -5.01 -40.36 17.06
C GLN A 544 -6.28 -41.21 17.25
#